data_AF-A0A7Y5FA49-F1
#
_entry.id   AF-A0A7Y5FA49-F1
#
_cell.length_a   1.000
_cell.length_b   1.000
_cell.length_c   1.000
_cell.angle_alpha   90.00
_cell.angle_beta   90.00
_cell.angle_gamma   90.00
#
_symmetry.space_group_name_H-M   'P 1'
#
loop_
_entity.id
_entity.type
_entity.pdbx_description
1 polymer ?
#
loop_
_entity_poly.entity_id
_entity_poly.type
_entity_poly.pdbx_seq_one_letter_code
_entity_poly.pdbx_strand_id
1 'polypeptide(L)'
;MSRTVTKVHRRNGWFLGRVIRMVAQATVAEFWERLQSEGWCPRSEIAAESQGPSSHFADPHSPEAEVKHLLRMHDELVKLLEHFEARAGVSKRQRRRLRQELRLTANLIARNLECLHALGVAPMKIPEFVDFRLHDPMWTVPTHVAADDGRVTDVYLQGFASNGQVVRQAKVAVLKYVPKPDSQPRKESQV
;
A
#
# COMPACT_ATOMS: atom_id res chain seq x y z
N MET A 1 24.82 -33.82 9.33
CA MET A 1 24.98 -32.38 9.59
C MET A 1 25.65 -31.76 8.38
N SER A 2 25.01 -30.75 7.77
CA SER A 2 25.62 -29.59 7.08
C SER A 2 24.57 -28.92 6.19
N ARG A 3 24.14 -27.73 6.62
CA ARG A 3 23.23 -26.82 5.90
C ARG A 3 23.99 -26.17 4.75
N THR A 4 23.47 -26.27 3.54
CA THR A 4 23.83 -25.37 2.43
C THR A 4 22.66 -24.40 2.21
N VAL A 5 22.77 -23.24 2.83
CA VAL A 5 21.89 -22.08 2.62
C VAL A 5 22.23 -21.49 1.25
N THR A 6 21.39 -21.72 0.25
CA THR A 6 21.47 -21.03 -1.03
C THR A 6 21.06 -19.57 -0.86
N LYS A 7 22.06 -18.70 -0.90
CA LYS A 7 21.96 -17.25 -0.89
C LYS A 7 21.34 -16.81 -2.22
N VAL A 8 20.02 -16.61 -2.27
CA VAL A 8 19.35 -16.04 -3.45
C VAL A 8 19.68 -14.55 -3.50
N HIS A 9 20.38 -14.19 -4.57
CA HIS A 9 20.88 -12.86 -4.85
C HIS A 9 19.70 -11.90 -5.12
N ARG A 10 19.41 -10.97 -4.20
CA ARG A 10 18.48 -9.84 -4.40
C ARG A 10 19.07 -8.89 -5.45
N ARG A 11 18.84 -9.14 -6.74
CA ARG A 11 18.98 -8.14 -7.80
C ARG A 11 17.59 -7.74 -8.27
N ASN A 12 17.09 -6.64 -7.73
CA ASN A 12 16.13 -5.69 -8.34
C ASN A 12 15.95 -4.40 -7.50
N GLY A 13 16.93 -4.05 -6.66
CA GLY A 13 16.85 -2.87 -5.78
C GLY A 13 17.26 -1.53 -6.42
N TRP A 14 17.61 -1.50 -7.71
CA TRP A 14 18.22 -0.31 -8.34
C TRP A 14 17.22 0.58 -9.09
N PHE A 15 16.05 0.05 -9.50
CA PHE A 15 15.02 0.84 -10.19
C PHE A 15 14.00 1.46 -9.22
N LEU A 16 13.52 0.73 -8.21
CA LEU A 16 12.63 1.29 -7.18
C LEU A 16 13.30 2.37 -6.34
N GLY A 17 14.60 2.22 -6.02
CA GLY A 17 15.34 3.20 -5.24
C GLY A 17 15.52 4.56 -5.94
N ARG A 18 15.48 4.60 -7.27
CA ARG A 18 15.59 5.84 -8.06
C ARG A 18 14.26 6.54 -8.23
N VAL A 19 13.17 5.80 -8.40
CA VAL A 19 11.82 6.38 -8.44
C VAL A 19 11.42 6.90 -7.06
N ILE A 20 11.70 6.15 -5.98
CA ILE A 20 11.48 6.61 -4.61
C ILE A 20 12.40 7.79 -4.26
N ARG A 21 13.66 7.82 -4.74
CA ARG A 21 14.50 9.03 -4.60
C ARG A 21 13.99 10.18 -5.43
N MET A 22 13.51 9.99 -6.65
CA MET A 22 12.94 11.07 -7.46
C MET A 22 11.62 11.57 -6.89
N VAL A 23 10.80 10.73 -6.24
CA VAL A 23 9.55 11.12 -5.56
C VAL A 23 9.82 11.67 -4.14
N ALA A 24 10.96 11.37 -3.54
CA ALA A 24 11.42 11.98 -2.29
C ALA A 24 12.31 13.23 -2.51
N GLN A 25 12.88 13.40 -3.70
CA GLN A 25 13.69 14.57 -4.13
C GLN A 25 12.87 15.58 -4.95
N ALA A 26 11.87 15.13 -5.72
CA ALA A 26 10.69 15.92 -6.06
C ALA A 26 9.98 16.15 -4.73
N THR A 27 10.35 17.24 -4.10
CA THR A 27 10.05 17.55 -2.71
C THR A 27 8.58 17.32 -2.40
N VAL A 28 8.26 17.05 -1.13
CA VAL A 28 6.90 17.15 -0.61
C VAL A 28 6.20 18.42 -1.13
N ALA A 29 6.94 19.50 -1.43
CA ALA A 29 6.47 20.72 -2.09
C ALA A 29 6.02 20.57 -3.56
N GLU A 30 6.66 19.76 -4.41
CA GLU A 30 6.19 19.50 -5.79
C GLU A 30 4.91 18.65 -5.79
N PHE A 31 4.83 17.66 -4.89
CA PHE A 31 3.59 16.92 -4.64
C PHE A 31 2.50 17.85 -4.07
N TRP A 32 2.89 18.80 -3.20
CA TRP A 32 1.99 19.84 -2.68
C TRP A 32 1.50 20.83 -3.74
N GLU A 33 2.38 21.30 -4.63
CA GLU A 33 2.00 22.17 -5.75
C GLU A 33 1.04 21.46 -6.68
N ARG A 34 1.24 20.16 -6.90
CA ARG A 34 0.33 19.34 -7.70
C ARG A 34 -1.03 19.17 -7.02
N LEU A 35 -1.07 18.87 -5.73
CA LEU A 35 -2.31 18.81 -4.95
C LEU A 35 -3.04 20.16 -4.88
N GLN A 36 -2.32 21.28 -4.79
CA GLN A 36 -2.91 22.63 -4.81
C GLN A 36 -3.44 22.99 -6.21
N SER A 37 -2.72 22.62 -7.27
CA SER A 37 -3.17 22.81 -8.66
C SER A 37 -4.43 21.99 -9.00
N GLU A 38 -4.63 20.87 -8.31
CA GLU A 38 -5.78 19.99 -8.44
C GLU A 38 -6.92 20.33 -7.45
N GLY A 39 -6.81 21.43 -6.68
CA GLY A 39 -7.89 21.96 -5.85
C GLY A 39 -8.08 21.31 -4.47
N TRP A 40 -7.16 20.43 -4.04
CA TRP A 40 -7.31 19.62 -2.82
C TRP A 40 -7.10 20.37 -1.50
N CYS A 41 -6.49 21.55 -1.55
CA CYS A 41 -6.35 22.45 -0.40
C CYS A 41 -6.35 23.91 -0.90
N PRO A 42 -7.43 24.68 -0.74
CA PRO A 42 -7.31 26.11 -0.90
C PRO A 42 -6.45 26.63 0.26
N ARG A 43 -5.48 27.50 -0.06
CA ARG A 43 -4.54 28.14 0.89
C ARG A 43 -5.24 28.98 1.98
N SER A 44 -6.57 29.05 1.96
CA SER A 44 -7.44 29.91 2.75
C SER A 44 -7.95 29.31 4.07
N GLU A 45 -7.64 28.07 4.43
CA GLU A 45 -8.00 27.56 5.77
C GLU A 45 -6.97 27.88 6.88
N ILE A 46 -5.85 28.53 6.55
CA ILE A 46 -4.80 28.90 7.54
C ILE A 46 -4.75 30.42 7.81
N ALA A 47 -5.41 31.25 7.00
CA ALA A 47 -5.43 32.69 7.24
C ALA A 47 -6.78 33.29 6.86
N ALA A 48 -7.49 33.74 7.90
CA ALA A 48 -8.44 34.86 7.97
C ALA A 48 -9.15 35.34 6.69
N GLU A 49 -10.48 35.42 6.80
CA GLU A 49 -11.34 36.49 6.27
C GLU A 49 -10.85 37.22 5.00
N SER A 50 -11.47 36.93 3.85
CA SER A 50 -12.14 37.95 3.02
C SER A 50 -12.79 37.33 1.80
N GLN A 51 -13.86 37.99 1.38
CA GLN A 51 -14.82 37.59 0.35
C GLN A 51 -14.24 37.71 -1.08
N GLY A 52 -14.77 36.88 -1.98
CA GLY A 52 -14.68 37.09 -3.44
C GLY A 52 -14.87 35.80 -4.24
N PRO A 53 -15.91 35.68 -5.09
CA PRO A 53 -16.16 34.47 -5.87
C PRO A 53 -15.29 34.50 -7.14
N SER A 54 -14.31 33.61 -7.24
CA SER A 54 -13.64 33.34 -8.52
C SER A 54 -14.14 32.02 -9.09
N SER A 55 -15.11 32.13 -9.98
CA SER A 55 -15.43 31.11 -10.97
C SER A 55 -14.25 30.93 -11.93
N HIS A 56 -13.66 29.74 -12.00
CA HIS A 56 -13.33 29.03 -13.25
C HIS A 56 -12.53 27.74 -12.99
N PHE A 57 -12.74 26.77 -13.90
CA PHE A 57 -12.17 25.41 -14.03
C PHE A 57 -12.88 24.33 -13.20
N ALA A 58 -13.29 23.17 -13.71
CA ALA A 58 -13.42 22.57 -15.04
C ALA A 58 -14.20 21.26 -14.85
N ASP A 59 -15.27 21.03 -15.63
CA ASP A 59 -16.11 19.82 -15.76
C ASP A 59 -16.68 19.14 -14.50
N PRO A 60 -17.92 18.58 -14.56
CA PRO A 60 -18.39 17.68 -13.51
C PRO A 60 -17.56 16.40 -13.59
N HIS A 61 -16.47 16.31 -12.82
CA HIS A 61 -15.74 15.08 -12.62
C HIS A 61 -16.76 13.99 -12.27
N SER A 62 -16.95 13.00 -13.15
CA SER A 62 -17.82 11.88 -12.85
C SER A 62 -17.37 11.28 -11.51
N PRO A 63 -18.29 10.92 -10.60
CA PRO A 63 -17.92 10.40 -9.28
C PRO A 63 -16.97 9.20 -9.38
N GLU A 64 -17.07 8.41 -10.45
CA GLU A 64 -16.14 7.31 -10.73
C GLU A 64 -14.70 7.75 -11.00
N ALA A 65 -14.50 8.87 -11.70
CA ALA A 65 -13.18 9.42 -11.98
C ALA A 65 -12.53 9.96 -10.70
N GLU A 66 -13.32 10.60 -9.85
CA GLU A 66 -12.89 11.08 -8.53
C GLU A 66 -12.49 9.91 -7.62
N VAL A 67 -13.32 8.85 -7.54
CA VAL A 67 -12.97 7.62 -6.81
C VAL A 67 -11.66 7.02 -7.32
N LYS A 68 -11.48 6.87 -8.64
CA LYS A 68 -10.23 6.34 -9.22
C LYS A 68 -9.02 7.20 -8.87
N HIS A 69 -9.18 8.52 -8.86
CA HIS A 69 -8.11 9.45 -8.49
C HIS A 69 -7.76 9.33 -7.00
N LEU A 70 -8.76 9.38 -6.11
CA LEU A 70 -8.60 9.20 -4.67
C LEU A 70 -7.90 7.88 -4.32
N LEU A 71 -8.30 6.78 -4.95
CA LEU A 71 -7.66 5.47 -4.77
C LEU A 71 -6.19 5.46 -5.16
N ARG A 72 -5.81 6.14 -6.26
CA ARG A 72 -4.40 6.28 -6.66
C ARG A 72 -3.63 7.11 -5.65
N MET A 73 -4.20 8.22 -5.19
CA MET A 73 -3.58 9.07 -4.18
C MET A 73 -3.37 8.33 -2.86
N HIS A 74 -4.36 7.54 -2.41
CA HIS A 74 -4.22 6.69 -1.23
C HIS A 74 -3.00 5.78 -1.36
N ASP A 75 -2.82 5.11 -2.50
CA ASP A 75 -1.70 4.20 -2.70
C ASP A 75 -0.35 4.92 -2.66
N GLU A 76 -0.25 6.12 -3.25
CA GLU A 76 0.98 6.92 -3.20
C GLU A 76 1.28 7.42 -1.79
N LEU A 77 0.27 7.83 -1.03
CA LEU A 77 0.42 8.23 0.37
C LEU A 77 0.85 7.06 1.26
N VAL A 78 0.31 5.86 1.05
CA VAL A 78 0.72 4.65 1.78
C VAL A 78 2.19 4.31 1.48
N LYS A 79 2.60 4.30 0.21
CA LYS A 79 4.01 4.10 -0.16
C LYS A 79 4.94 5.14 0.46
N LEU A 80 4.49 6.40 0.52
CA LEU A 80 5.25 7.48 1.14
C LEU A 80 5.38 7.26 2.66
N LEU A 81 4.31 6.81 3.32
CA LEU A 81 4.34 6.46 4.74
C LEU A 81 5.34 5.33 4.99
N GLU A 82 5.24 4.23 4.24
CA GLU A 82 6.18 3.10 4.31
C GLU A 82 7.64 3.54 4.10
N HIS A 83 7.88 4.48 3.18
CA HIS A 83 9.21 5.06 2.97
C HIS A 83 9.73 5.77 4.22
N PHE A 84 8.91 6.63 4.84
CA PHE A 84 9.30 7.33 6.06
C PHE A 84 9.48 6.37 7.24
N GLU A 85 8.66 5.33 7.36
CA GLU A 85 8.79 4.30 8.38
C GLU A 85 10.08 3.50 8.20
N ALA A 86 10.38 3.06 6.98
CA ALA A 86 11.63 2.37 6.67
C ALA A 86 12.86 3.24 6.94
N ARG A 87 12.79 4.54 6.64
CA ARG A 87 13.87 5.50 6.90
C ARG A 87 14.03 5.85 8.38
N ALA A 88 12.93 5.89 9.13
CA ALA A 88 12.96 6.05 10.59
C ALA A 88 13.56 4.82 11.26
N GLY A 89 13.26 3.63 10.71
CA GLY A 89 13.69 2.34 11.22
C GLY A 89 13.34 2.18 12.70
N VAL A 90 14.20 1.47 13.43
CA VAL A 90 14.07 1.27 14.88
C VAL A 90 14.66 2.41 15.72
N SER A 91 15.31 3.39 15.09
CA SER A 91 16.03 4.45 15.80
C SER A 91 15.08 5.51 16.35
N LYS A 92 15.01 5.62 17.69
CA LYS A 92 14.22 6.67 18.36
C LYS A 92 14.59 8.08 17.89
N ARG A 93 15.88 8.34 17.60
CA ARG A 93 16.35 9.66 17.14
C ARG A 93 15.86 9.97 15.73
N GLN A 94 15.97 9.02 14.80
CA GLN A 94 15.47 9.21 13.43
C GLN A 94 13.96 9.34 13.41
N ARG A 95 13.24 8.53 14.21
CA ARG A 95 11.78 8.62 14.33
C ARG A 95 11.30 9.95 14.89
N ARG A 96 12.05 10.57 15.83
CA ARG A 96 11.76 11.93 16.30
C ARG A 96 11.94 12.97 15.21
N ARG A 97 12.98 12.83 14.38
CA ARG A 97 13.25 13.75 13.25
C ARG A 97 12.16 13.68 12.19
N LEU A 98 11.69 12.47 11.86
CA LEU A 98 10.67 12.24 10.83
C LEU A 98 9.23 12.26 11.37
N ARG A 99 9.04 12.69 12.62
CA ARG A 99 7.72 12.60 13.29
C ARG A 99 6.67 13.42 12.57
N GLN A 100 7.04 14.61 12.10
CA GLN A 100 6.10 15.51 11.45
C GLN A 100 5.66 14.94 10.11
N GLU A 101 6.58 14.42 9.31
CA GLU A 101 6.32 13.78 8.03
C GLU A 101 5.43 12.56 8.20
N LEU A 102 5.77 11.66 9.15
CA LEU A 102 4.93 10.49 9.48
C LEU A 102 3.50 10.89 9.87
N ARG A 103 3.35 11.92 10.72
CA ARG A 103 2.04 12.40 11.16
C ARG A 103 1.25 13.04 10.02
N LEU A 104 1.89 13.87 9.21
CA LEU A 104 1.25 14.53 8.07
C LEU A 104 0.78 13.50 7.05
N THR A 105 1.63 12.56 6.65
CA THR A 105 1.23 11.51 5.70
C THR A 105 0.09 10.66 6.25
N ALA A 106 0.13 10.27 7.53
CA ALA A 106 -0.97 9.53 8.15
C ALA A 106 -2.28 10.33 8.17
N ASN A 107 -2.24 11.63 8.47
CA ASN A 107 -3.42 12.49 8.44
C ASN A 107 -3.99 12.62 7.01
N LEU A 108 -3.14 12.70 5.99
CA LEU A 108 -3.59 12.79 4.60
C LEU A 108 -4.22 11.48 4.12
N ILE A 109 -3.69 10.33 4.55
CA ILE A 109 -4.33 9.04 4.30
C ILE A 109 -5.72 9.03 4.93
N ALA A 110 -5.84 9.44 6.20
CA ALA A 110 -7.13 9.49 6.89
C ALA A 110 -8.13 10.41 6.15
N ARG A 111 -7.69 11.60 5.73
CA ARG A 111 -8.54 12.54 4.98
C ARG A 111 -8.96 12.00 3.62
N ASN A 112 -8.06 11.33 2.91
CA ASN A 112 -8.39 10.68 1.63
C ASN A 112 -9.44 9.57 1.84
N LEU A 113 -9.31 8.77 2.91
CA LEU A 113 -10.29 7.75 3.27
C LEU A 113 -11.65 8.36 3.66
N GLU A 114 -11.68 9.51 4.33
CA GLU A 114 -12.94 10.25 4.59
C GLU A 114 -13.62 10.69 3.29
N CYS A 115 -12.86 11.20 2.31
CA CYS A 115 -13.38 11.56 1.00
C CYS A 115 -13.95 10.34 0.26
N LEU A 116 -13.22 9.22 0.24
CA LEU A 116 -13.71 7.96 -0.33
C LEU A 116 -15.00 7.50 0.37
N HIS A 117 -15.05 7.59 1.70
CA HIS A 117 -16.22 7.21 2.48
C HIS A 117 -17.43 8.10 2.18
N ALA A 118 -17.24 9.40 1.98
CA ALA A 118 -18.30 10.32 1.57
C ALA A 118 -18.88 9.96 0.19
N LEU A 119 -18.08 9.34 -0.68
CA LEU A 119 -18.50 8.79 -1.97
C LEU A 119 -19.05 7.35 -1.86
N GLY A 120 -19.25 6.84 -0.64
CA GLY A 120 -19.76 5.50 -0.38
C GLY A 120 -18.75 4.38 -0.66
N VAL A 121 -17.45 4.70 -0.71
CA VAL A 121 -16.36 3.74 -0.92
C VAL A 121 -15.61 3.52 0.40
N ALA A 122 -15.49 2.26 0.82
CA ALA A 122 -14.83 1.90 2.07
C ALA A 122 -13.72 0.85 1.83
N PRO A 123 -12.66 0.85 2.65
CA PRO A 123 -11.65 -0.21 2.61
C PRO A 123 -12.27 -1.55 3.01
N MET A 124 -11.95 -2.59 2.25
CA MET A 124 -12.36 -3.96 2.57
C MET A 124 -11.58 -4.48 3.78
N LYS A 125 -12.25 -5.26 4.64
CA LYS A 125 -11.57 -5.99 5.71
C LYS A 125 -10.70 -7.08 5.08
N ILE A 126 -9.45 -7.17 5.52
CA ILE A 126 -8.54 -8.23 5.10
C ILE A 126 -8.93 -9.50 5.87
N PRO A 127 -9.43 -10.55 5.22
CA PRO A 127 -9.73 -11.81 5.87
C PRO A 127 -8.46 -12.61 6.17
N GLU A 128 -8.58 -13.60 7.04
CA GLU A 128 -7.50 -14.54 7.31
C GLU A 128 -7.20 -15.45 6.10
N PHE A 129 -8.23 -15.77 5.30
CA PHE A 129 -8.12 -16.61 4.10
C PHE A 129 -8.58 -15.87 2.85
N VAL A 130 -7.95 -16.18 1.73
CA VAL A 130 -8.23 -15.53 0.46
C VAL A 130 -9.65 -15.83 -0.03
N ASP A 131 -10.37 -14.77 -0.35
CA ASP A 131 -11.62 -14.83 -1.13
C ASP A 131 -11.35 -14.24 -2.52
N PHE A 132 -11.34 -15.07 -3.56
CA PHE A 132 -11.04 -14.65 -4.94
C PHE A 132 -12.02 -13.64 -5.54
N ARG A 133 -13.19 -13.41 -4.90
CA ARG A 133 -14.10 -12.33 -5.30
C ARG A 133 -13.60 -10.97 -4.84
N LEU A 134 -12.92 -10.93 -3.70
CA LEU A 134 -12.49 -9.71 -3.03
C LEU A 134 -10.97 -9.48 -3.16
N HIS A 135 -10.20 -10.53 -3.45
CA HIS A 135 -8.75 -10.54 -3.43
C HIS A 135 -8.16 -11.07 -4.73
N ASP A 136 -7.06 -10.45 -5.14
CA ASP A 136 -6.21 -10.84 -6.26
C ASP A 136 -4.86 -11.35 -5.71
N PRO A 137 -4.65 -12.68 -5.63
CA PRO A 137 -3.40 -13.25 -5.13
C PRO A 137 -2.26 -13.01 -6.13
N MET A 138 -1.34 -12.12 -5.77
CA MET A 138 -0.20 -11.74 -6.61
C MET A 138 1.05 -12.59 -6.34
N TRP A 139 1.17 -13.14 -5.13
CA TRP A 139 2.32 -13.91 -4.69
C TRP A 139 1.89 -15.12 -3.88
N THR A 140 2.59 -16.24 -4.07
CA THR A 140 2.36 -17.46 -3.29
C THR A 140 3.60 -17.83 -2.49
N VAL A 141 3.41 -18.14 -1.21
CA VAL A 141 4.46 -18.60 -0.31
C VAL A 141 4.19 -20.07 0.01
N PRO A 142 5.13 -21.00 -0.24
CA PRO A 142 4.88 -22.41 0.03
C PRO A 142 4.74 -22.66 1.54
N THR A 143 3.76 -23.48 1.92
CA THR A 143 3.60 -24.00 3.28
C THR A 143 3.52 -25.53 3.25
N HIS A 144 4.00 -26.17 4.32
CA HIS A 144 3.83 -27.62 4.53
C HIS A 144 2.68 -27.95 5.48
N VAL A 145 1.92 -26.92 5.91
CA VAL A 145 0.74 -27.07 6.77
C VAL A 145 -0.48 -26.93 5.88
N ALA A 146 -1.22 -28.02 5.68
CA ALA A 146 -2.39 -28.03 4.79
C ALA A 146 -3.50 -27.08 5.27
N ALA A 147 -3.65 -26.88 6.59
CA ALA A 147 -4.65 -25.99 7.17
C ALA A 147 -4.41 -24.50 6.87
N ASP A 148 -3.19 -24.13 6.46
CA ASP A 148 -2.82 -22.76 6.12
C ASP A 148 -3.00 -22.46 4.62
N ASP A 149 -3.46 -23.42 3.81
CA ASP A 149 -3.64 -23.20 2.37
C ASP A 149 -4.63 -22.06 2.10
N GLY A 150 -4.22 -21.10 1.26
CA GLY A 150 -5.00 -19.89 0.96
C GLY A 150 -4.97 -18.81 2.04
N ARG A 151 -4.24 -18.99 3.15
CA ARG A 151 -4.12 -17.97 4.20
C ARG A 151 -3.39 -16.73 3.69
N VAL A 152 -3.93 -15.55 3.97
CA VAL A 152 -3.32 -14.27 3.59
C VAL A 152 -2.15 -13.96 4.52
N THR A 153 -0.96 -13.73 3.96
CA THR A 153 0.25 -13.40 4.73
C THR A 153 0.59 -11.92 4.71
N ASP A 154 0.25 -11.24 3.62
CA ASP A 154 0.60 -9.85 3.41
C ASP A 154 -0.37 -9.19 2.43
N VAL A 155 -0.53 -7.88 2.51
CA VAL A 155 -1.39 -7.08 1.64
C VAL A 155 -0.57 -5.96 1.01
N TYR A 156 -0.34 -6.09 -0.30
CA TYR A 156 0.45 -5.14 -1.09
C TYR A 156 -0.38 -3.94 -1.56
N LEU A 157 -1.68 -4.16 -1.75
CA LEU A 157 -2.61 -3.11 -2.19
C LEU A 157 -3.94 -3.29 -1.49
N GLN A 158 -4.37 -2.26 -0.76
CA GLN A 158 -5.65 -2.26 -0.06
C GLN A 158 -6.81 -2.33 -1.06
N GLY A 159 -7.75 -3.23 -0.82
CA GLY A 159 -8.99 -3.35 -1.59
C GLY A 159 -10.07 -2.40 -1.08
N PHE A 160 -10.98 -1.99 -1.96
CA PHE A 160 -12.08 -1.08 -1.67
C PHE A 160 -13.38 -1.58 -2.28
N ALA A 161 -14.49 -1.36 -1.56
CA ALA A 161 -15.83 -1.71 -1.98
C ALA A 161 -16.79 -0.55 -1.76
N SER A 162 -17.86 -0.49 -2.56
CA SER A 162 -18.95 0.45 -2.43
C SER A 162 -20.26 -0.30 -2.44
N ASN A 163 -21.05 -0.16 -1.37
CA ASN A 163 -22.36 -0.82 -1.22
C ASN A 163 -22.33 -2.33 -1.52
N GLY A 164 -21.27 -3.03 -1.12
CA GLY A 164 -21.07 -4.47 -1.35
C GLY A 164 -20.52 -4.84 -2.74
N GLN A 165 -20.40 -3.88 -3.65
CA GLN A 165 -19.74 -4.06 -4.93
C GLN A 165 -18.25 -3.75 -4.81
N VAL A 166 -17.40 -4.64 -5.34
CA VAL A 166 -15.95 -4.43 -5.34
C VAL A 166 -15.60 -3.32 -6.33
N VAL A 167 -15.04 -2.23 -5.81
CA VAL A 167 -14.47 -1.14 -6.62
C VAL A 167 -13.05 -1.49 -7.04
N ARG A 168 -12.29 -2.11 -6.13
CA ARG A 168 -10.93 -2.60 -6.37
C ARG A 168 -10.62 -3.79 -5.47
N GLN A 169 -10.22 -4.91 -6.05
CA GLN A 169 -9.75 -6.07 -5.28
C GLN A 169 -8.46 -5.75 -4.52
N ALA A 170 -8.30 -6.32 -3.33
CA ALA A 170 -7.04 -6.19 -2.61
C ALA A 170 -5.98 -7.12 -3.23
N LYS A 171 -4.74 -6.64 -3.36
CA LYS A 171 -3.64 -7.48 -3.86
C LYS A 171 -2.89 -8.08 -2.69
N VAL A 172 -2.82 -9.40 -2.64
CA VAL A 172 -2.37 -10.13 -1.45
C VAL A 172 -1.30 -11.18 -1.78
N ALA A 173 -0.49 -11.50 -0.77
CA ALA A 173 0.29 -12.73 -0.75
C ALA A 173 -0.47 -13.82 0.03
N VAL A 174 -0.44 -15.05 -0.49
CA VAL A 174 -1.14 -16.18 0.14
C VAL A 174 -0.21 -17.37 0.35
N LEU A 175 -0.49 -18.18 1.38
CA LEU A 175 0.15 -19.46 1.55
C LEU A 175 -0.43 -20.48 0.56
N LYS A 176 0.43 -21.32 -0.02
CA LYS A 176 0.04 -22.42 -0.89
C LYS A 176 0.62 -23.73 -0.34
N TYR A 177 -0.23 -24.71 -0.09
CA TYR A 177 0.20 -26.00 0.42
C TYR A 177 1.06 -26.75 -0.60
N VAL A 178 2.21 -27.23 -0.13
CA VAL A 178 3.11 -28.12 -0.86
C VAL A 178 3.40 -29.31 0.05
N PRO A 179 3.02 -30.54 -0.35
CA PRO A 179 3.33 -31.74 0.40
C PRO A 179 4.83 -31.84 0.67
N LYS A 180 5.20 -32.31 1.86
CA LYS A 180 6.62 -32.62 2.12
C LYS A 180 7.01 -33.78 1.19
N PRO A 181 8.20 -33.72 0.56
CA PRO A 181 8.70 -34.87 -0.16
C PRO A 181 8.81 -36.03 0.83
N ASP A 182 8.23 -37.18 0.49
CA ASP A 182 8.38 -38.41 1.26
C ASP A 182 9.88 -38.66 1.41
N SER A 183 10.33 -38.77 2.65
CA SER A 183 11.71 -39.12 2.96
C SER A 183 12.00 -40.46 2.29
N GLN A 184 12.86 -40.46 1.27
CA GLN A 184 13.30 -41.67 0.59
C GLN A 184 13.71 -42.72 1.63
N PRO A 185 13.32 -44.01 1.45
CA PRO A 185 13.78 -45.05 2.35
C PRO A 185 15.31 -45.06 2.34
N ARG A 186 15.90 -44.98 3.53
CA ARG A 186 17.34 -45.17 3.77
C ARG A 186 17.75 -46.43 3.00
N LYS A 187 18.66 -46.30 2.02
CA LYS A 187 19.35 -47.45 1.45
C LYS A 187 20.00 -48.19 2.62
N GLU A 188 19.45 -49.34 2.97
CA GLU A 188 20.12 -50.30 3.83
C GLU A 188 21.45 -50.63 3.18
N SER A 189 22.51 -50.45 3.98
CA SER A 189 23.87 -50.79 3.63
C SER A 189 23.93 -52.23 3.17
N GLN A 190 24.16 -52.47 1.88
CA GLN A 190 24.62 -53.78 1.43
C GLN A 190 26.08 -53.93 1.85
N VAL A 191 26.28 -54.98 2.65
CA VAL A 191 27.52 -55.53 3.18
C VAL A 191 28.43 -56.01 2.05
#